data_AF-A0A973F8D2-F1
#
_entry.id   AF-A0A973F8D2-F1
#
_cell.length_a   1.000
_cell.length_b   1.000
_cell.length_c   1.000
_cell.angle_alpha   90.00
_cell.angle_beta   90.00
_cell.angle_gamma   90.00
#
_symmetry.space_group_name_H-M   'P 1'
#
loop_
_entity.id
_entity.type
_entity.pdbx_description
1 polymer ?
#
loop_
_entity_poly.entity_id
_entity_poly.type
_entity_poly.pdbx_seq_one_letter_code
_entity_poly.pdbx_strand_id
1 'polypeptide(L)' 'MLVSTSIRINKDLYDQAREDAILEHRSISGQIEFWARVGRAALDNPDLPVSFVAESLASLAEPREHSTPFVPRSVKQ' A
#
# COMPACT_ATOMS: atom_id res chain seq x y z
N MET A 1 -3.97 16.91 -13.39
CA MET A 1 -4.40 15.98 -14.45
C MET A 1 -3.79 14.62 -14.17
N LEU A 2 -4.58 13.55 -14.16
CA LEU A 2 -4.02 12.20 -14.15
C LEU A 2 -3.50 11.91 -15.56
N VAL A 3 -2.19 11.78 -15.70
CA VAL A 3 -1.54 11.48 -16.98
C VAL A 3 -1.32 9.97 -17.02
N SER A 4 -1.99 9.27 -17.94
CA SER A 4 -1.72 7.85 -18.18
C SER A 4 -0.45 7.70 -19.01
N THR A 5 0.49 6.90 -18.50
CA THR A 5 1.73 6.56 -19.20
C THR A 5 1.71 5.07 -19.51
N SER A 6 1.83 4.70 -20.78
CA SER A 6 1.95 3.30 -21.18
C SER A 6 3.36 2.80 -20.86
N ILE A 7 3.44 1.69 -20.12
CA ILE A 7 4.70 1.02 -19.80
C ILE A 7 4.63 -0.44 -20.24
N ARG A 8 5.77 -1.01 -20.65
CA ARG A 8 5.89 -2.45 -20.90
C ARG A 8 6.26 -3.14 -19.59
N ILE A 9 5.53 -4.20 -19.27
CA ILE A 9 5.78 -5.02 -18.09
C ILE A 9 5.86 -6.49 -18.50
N ASN A 10 6.57 -7.29 -17.69
CA ASN A 10 6.65 -8.72 -17.89
C ASN A 10 5.24 -9.35 -17.71
N LYS A 11 4.90 -10.34 -18.55
CA LYS A 11 3.60 -11.00 -18.52
C LYS A 11 3.33 -11.68 -17.17
N ASP A 12 4.32 -12.34 -16.61
CA ASP A 12 4.19 -13.06 -15.34
C ASP A 12 3.87 -12.09 -14.21
N LEU A 13 4.51 -10.91 -14.20
CA LEU A 13 4.23 -9.85 -13.24
C LEU A 13 2.79 -9.31 -13.39
N TYR A 14 2.32 -9.15 -14.64
CA TYR A 14 0.95 -8.73 -14.91
C TYR A 14 -0.07 -9.76 -14.43
N ASP A 15 0.18 -11.04 -14.68
CA ASP A 15 -0.71 -12.11 -14.25
C ASP A 15 -0.76 -12.21 -12.71
N GLN A 16 0.38 -12.10 -12.03
CA GLN A 16 0.44 -12.04 -10.57
C GLN A 16 -0.33 -10.83 -10.02
N ALA A 17 -0.12 -9.65 -10.60
CA ALA A 17 -0.84 -8.45 -10.19
C ALA A 17 -2.36 -8.58 -10.44
N ARG A 18 -2.77 -9.32 -11.47
CA ARG A 18 -4.19 -9.56 -11.76
C ARG A 18 -4.84 -10.44 -10.70
N GLU A 19 -4.20 -11.53 -10.31
CA GLU A 19 -4.73 -12.42 -9.27
C GLU A 19 -4.86 -11.67 -7.93
N ASP A 20 -3.80 -10.97 -7.52
CA ASP A 20 -3.80 -10.23 -6.25
C ASP A 20 -4.78 -9.04 -6.28
N ALA A 21 -4.94 -8.37 -7.42
CA ALA A 21 -5.90 -7.28 -7.56
C ALA A 21 -7.35 -7.75 -7.31
N ILE A 22 -7.69 -8.97 -7.71
CA ILE A 22 -9.02 -9.56 -7.48
C ILE A 22 -9.22 -9.81 -5.98
N LEU A 23 -8.21 -10.36 -5.30
CA LEU A 23 -8.26 -10.65 -3.86
C LEU A 23 -8.33 -9.38 -3.01
N GLU A 24 -7.60 -8.35 -3.40
CA GLU A 24 -7.48 -7.08 -2.67
C GLU A 24 -8.52 -6.03 -3.10
N HIS A 25 -9.46 -6.39 -3.99
CA HIS A 25 -10.46 -5.48 -4.56
C HIS A 25 -9.86 -4.20 -5.18
N ARG A 26 -8.70 -4.33 -5.84
CA ARG A 26 -8.00 -3.24 -6.54
C ARG A 26 -8.11 -3.40 -8.06
N SER A 27 -7.79 -2.34 -8.80
CA SER A 27 -7.49 -2.48 -10.23
C SER A 27 -6.09 -3.08 -10.41
N ILE A 28 -5.83 -3.72 -11.55
CA ILE A 28 -4.51 -4.31 -11.85
C ILE A 28 -3.40 -3.24 -11.77
N SER A 29 -3.63 -2.07 -12.38
CA SER A 29 -2.70 -0.94 -12.27
C SER A 29 -2.55 -0.47 -10.83
N GLY A 30 -3.63 -0.44 -10.06
CA GLY A 30 -3.61 -0.10 -8.63
C GLY A 30 -2.80 -1.10 -7.79
N GLN A 31 -2.85 -2.39 -8.12
CA GLN A 31 -2.04 -3.43 -7.47
C GLN A 31 -0.55 -3.25 -7.76
N ILE A 32 -0.19 -2.98 -9.02
CA ILE A 32 1.20 -2.71 -9.43
C ILE A 32 1.72 -1.44 -8.75
N GLU A 33 0.92 -0.38 -8.71
CA GLU A 33 1.26 0.85 -7.99
C GLU A 33 1.46 0.60 -6.49
N PHE A 34 0.61 -0.22 -5.88
CA PHE A 34 0.73 -0.59 -4.48
C PHE A 34 2.05 -1.30 -4.20
N TRP A 35 2.38 -2.35 -4.96
CA TRP A 35 3.67 -3.02 -4.85
C TRP A 35 4.86 -2.09 -5.05
N ALA A 36 4.79 -1.18 -6.03
CA ALA A 36 5.86 -0.20 -6.25
C ALA A 36 6.05 0.74 -5.05
N ARG A 37 4.95 1.20 -4.42
CA ARG A 37 5.00 2.04 -3.21
C ARG A 37 5.54 1.28 -2.01
N VAL A 38 5.06 0.06 -1.79
CA VAL A 38 5.53 -0.82 -0.70
C VAL A 38 7.02 -1.13 -0.87
N GLY A 39 7.43 -1.56 -2.07
CA GLY A 39 8.82 -1.88 -2.36
C GLY A 39 9.75 -0.69 -2.15
N ARG A 40 9.37 0.50 -2.61
CA ARG A 40 10.13 1.72 -2.34
C ARG A 40 10.25 2.01 -0.84
N ALA A 41 9.13 1.99 -0.12
CA ALA A 41 9.12 2.29 1.31
C ALA A 41 9.91 1.25 2.13
N ALA A 42 9.89 -0.03 1.74
CA ALA A 42 10.68 -1.08 2.37
C ALA A 42 12.18 -0.92 2.09
N LEU A 43 12.57 -0.47 0.90
CA LEU A 43 13.98 -0.16 0.59
C LEU A 43 14.49 1.05 1.38
N ASP A 44 13.64 2.06 1.56
CA ASP A 44 13.96 3.26 2.34
C ASP A 44 14.02 2.99 3.86
N ASN A 45 13.34 1.93 4.34
CA ASN A 45 13.23 1.55 5.75
C ASN A 45 13.56 0.04 5.93
N PRO A 46 14.82 -0.37 5.74
CA PRO A 46 15.22 -1.78 5.69
C PRO A 46 15.07 -2.52 7.03
N ASP A 47 14.93 -1.79 8.13
CA ASP A 47 14.71 -2.28 9.48
C ASP A 47 13.23 -2.62 9.76
N LEU A 48 12.31 -2.16 8.91
CA LEU A 48 10.88 -2.42 9.06
C LEU A 48 10.45 -3.67 8.28
N PRO A 49 9.63 -4.57 8.86
CA PRO A 49 9.02 -5.66 8.12
C PRO A 49 8.18 -5.15 6.95
N VAL A 50 8.27 -5.80 5.79
CA VAL A 50 7.49 -5.42 4.60
C VAL A 50 5.98 -5.42 4.87
N SER A 51 5.49 -6.38 5.67
CA SER A 51 4.09 -6.44 6.09
C SER A 51 3.67 -5.18 6.85
N PHE A 52 4.50 -4.71 7.78
CA PHE A 52 4.25 -3.49 8.54
C PHE A 52 4.18 -2.25 7.64
N VAL A 53 5.07 -2.15 6.65
CA VAL A 53 5.06 -1.07 5.66
C VAL A 53 3.78 -1.12 4.82
N ALA A 54 3.38 -2.30 4.35
CA ALA A 54 2.17 -2.49 3.56
C ALA A 54 0.90 -2.11 4.34
N GLU A 55 0.76 -2.57 5.57
CA GLU A 55 -0.37 -2.26 6.45
C GLU A 55 -0.40 -0.77 6.80
N SER A 56 0.74 -0.17 7.14
CA SER A 56 0.82 1.25 7.45
C SER A 56 0.39 2.12 6.26
N LEU A 57 0.82 1.78 5.04
CA LEU A 57 0.40 2.47 3.83
C LEU A 57 -1.10 2.30 3.55
N ALA A 58 -1.66 1.11 3.84
CA ALA A 58 -3.10 0.87 3.73
C ALA A 58 -3.87 1.74 4.75
N SER A 59 -3.47 1.75 6.01
CA SER A 59 -4.08 2.60 7.06
C SER A 59 -4.00 4.09 6.74
N LEU A 60 -2.88 4.57 6.18
CA LEU A 60 -2.73 5.97 5.77
C LEU A 60 -3.63 6.36 4.59
N ALA A 61 -4.08 5.39 3.78
CA ALA A 61 -4.99 5.61 2.68
C ALA A 61 -6.47 5.60 3.10
N GLU A 62 -6.79 5.15 4.31
CA GLU A 62 -8.16 5.15 4.82
C GLU A 62 -8.67 6.59 5.04
N PRO A 63 -9.97 6.84 4.80
CA PRO A 63 -10.58 8.12 5.14
C PRO A 63 -10.39 8.44 6.63
N ARG A 64 -9.94 9.66 6.93
CA ARG A 64 -9.80 10.12 8.33
C ARG A 64 -11.10 10.03 9.13
N GLU A 65 -12.23 10.10 8.43
CA GLU A 65 -13.58 9.93 8.98
C GLU A 65 -13.79 8.56 9.65
N HIS A 66 -13.05 7.54 9.21
CA HIS A 66 -13.10 6.19 9.78
C HIS A 66 -12.05 5.97 10.88
N SER A 67 -11.19 6.96 11.15
CA SER A 67 -10.16 6.86 12.19
C SER A 67 -10.69 7.25 13.56
N THR A 68 -10.29 6.52 14.60
CA THR A 68 -10.56 6.91 15.98
C THR A 68 -9.44 7.81 16.50
N PRO A 69 -9.75 8.97 17.14
CA PRO A 69 -8.73 9.79 17.77
C PRO A 69 -7.95 9.00 18.81
N PHE A 70 -6.62 9.09 18.77
CA PHE A 70 -5.77 8.55 19.82
C PHE A 70 -6.01 9.33 21.12
N VAL A 71 -6.48 8.64 22.16
CA VAL A 71 -6.59 9.19 23.51
C VAL A 71 -5.42 8.63 24.33
N PRO A 72 -4.39 9.45 24.62
CA PRO A 72 -3.28 9.01 25.46
C PRO A 72 -3.83 8.54 26.81
N ARG A 73 -3.35 7.40 27.29
CA ARG A 73 -3.62 7.00 28.67
C ARG A 73 -2.91 8.03 29.54
N SER A 74 -3.66 8.92 30.19
CA SER A 74 -3.09 9.90 31.10
C SER A 74 -2.20 9.17 32.10
N VAL A 75 -0.94 9.58 32.18
CA VAL A 75 0.03 9.03 33.13
C VAL A 75 -0.48 9.42 34.51
N LYS A 76 -1.30 8.56 35.14
CA LYS A 76 -1.49 8.59 36.58
C LYS A 76 -0.21 8.03 37.19
N GLN A 77 0.77 8.89 37.40
CA GLN A 77 1.79 8.74 38.43
C GLN A 77 1.71 9.97 39.32
#